data_AF-A0AAW0FB82-F1
#
_entry.id   AF-A0AAW0FB82-F1
#
_cell.length_a   1.000
_cell.length_b   1.000
_cell.length_c   1.000
_cell.angle_alpha   90.00
_cell.angle_beta   90.00
_cell.angle_gamma   90.00
#
_symmetry.space_group_name_H-M   'P 1'
#
loop_
_entity.id
_entity.type
_entity.pdbx_description
1 polymer ?
#
loop_
_entity_poly.entity_id
_entity_poly.type
_entity_poly.pdbx_seq_one_letter_code
_entity_poly.pdbx_strand_id
1 'polypeptide(L)'
;METVRIAVEGCCHGELDAIYDALFVNPDHKVSGQSKRTKFNPKPPVDLLIICGDFQANRNRKDLETMNVPPKFKHMRDFHSYYSGEKKAPVLTIFIGGNHECSSYLKELEYGGWVAPNIYYLGAAGSVWFKGIKISGISGIWNYHSFNAKSHHDHELKLPYDNSIIRSIYHVKPKNFLKTYLQDFNTDIVVSHDWPQGIWDYGDVSLLIRKKPFFKEDIRTGRLGSPLNRLILNKLRPNYYFSSHLHTKFEAQIFYSGDQLSKGFITKKFDKLNSNRVGGDFSISGRNKSPQNDITTSDPTKLDRPLSNESVGNKNEDEIQLDMDSYTSGNKDEIELDMDSPMVPGDETKNSFTTNEDEIEFDMDSPVNPDGQSDEKPTTNQDEIELDMDFSPDKTLTKQKKHPPVEVKRIRNRAESLEQSPHEETYFLALDKCMNKRQYLQILNVSPRDTNHPSLKANDDRLYFDCRSIAINKTIEKYVLEHPNDWLNLDTRNLLKINQKRIPLLEELKELIDYEESKIDLRDMLIPLNFEKIAPTNEVSVDLIPPKYWENNQTKHYCEKFDVPFHKLD
;
A
#
# COMPACT_ATOMS: atom_id res chain seq x y z
N MET A 1 -18.81 -21.72 -20.25
CA MET A 1 -18.60 -21.20 -18.88
C MET A 1 -19.00 -19.75 -18.89
N GLU A 2 -19.73 -19.28 -17.88
CA GLU A 2 -20.11 -17.88 -17.77
C GLU A 2 -18.84 -17.06 -17.46
N THR A 3 -18.49 -16.13 -18.36
CA THR A 3 -17.31 -15.28 -18.21
C THR A 3 -17.67 -14.05 -17.40
N VAL A 4 -16.81 -13.66 -16.46
CA VAL A 4 -16.99 -12.44 -15.65
C VAL A 4 -16.36 -11.26 -16.39
N ARG A 5 -17.13 -10.19 -16.60
CA ARG A 5 -16.65 -8.96 -17.25
C ARG A 5 -16.03 -8.03 -16.22
N ILE A 6 -14.71 -7.92 -16.23
CA ILE A 6 -13.94 -7.10 -15.29
C ILE A 6 -13.39 -5.89 -16.03
N ALA A 7 -13.75 -4.69 -15.59
CA ALA A 7 -13.08 -3.46 -15.97
C ALA A 7 -11.86 -3.24 -15.07
N VAL A 8 -10.72 -2.93 -15.67
CA VAL A 8 -9.47 -2.59 -14.98
C VAL A 8 -9.16 -1.12 -15.26
N GLU A 9 -8.90 -0.36 -14.21
CA GLU A 9 -8.53 1.05 -14.24
C GLU A 9 -7.14 1.24 -13.63
N GLY A 10 -6.38 2.19 -14.19
CA GLY A 10 -5.03 2.54 -13.74
C GLY A 10 -5.01 3.35 -12.44
N CYS A 11 -4.73 4.66 -12.56
CA CYS A 11 -4.71 5.60 -11.43
C CYS A 11 -5.96 6.49 -11.46
N CYS A 12 -6.76 6.41 -10.40
CA CYS A 12 -8.04 7.11 -10.32
C CYS A 12 -7.91 8.62 -10.11
N HIS A 13 -7.00 9.07 -9.24
CA HIS A 13 -6.84 10.46 -8.80
C HIS A 13 -8.13 11.17 -8.38
N GLY A 14 -9.09 10.40 -7.85
CA GLY A 14 -10.38 10.88 -7.38
C GLY A 14 -11.42 11.16 -8.48
N GLU A 15 -11.15 10.86 -9.76
CA GLU A 15 -12.04 11.08 -10.91
C GLU A 15 -13.08 9.94 -11.08
N LEU A 16 -13.74 9.55 -9.98
CA LEU A 16 -14.65 8.40 -9.94
C LEU A 16 -15.85 8.58 -10.87
N ASP A 17 -16.40 9.79 -10.96
CA ASP A 17 -17.55 10.05 -11.82
C ASP A 17 -17.21 9.80 -13.29
N ALA A 18 -16.04 10.30 -13.74
CA ALA A 18 -15.57 10.11 -15.11
C ALA A 18 -15.31 8.63 -15.43
N ILE A 19 -14.71 7.89 -14.50
CA ILE A 19 -14.47 6.44 -14.64
C ILE A 19 -15.79 5.69 -14.75
N TYR A 20 -16.76 5.97 -13.85
CA TYR A 20 -18.05 5.31 -13.88
C TYR A 20 -18.86 5.64 -15.12
N ASP A 21 -18.85 6.90 -15.58
CA ASP A 21 -19.50 7.29 -16.83
C ASP A 21 -18.85 6.60 -18.03
N ALA A 22 -17.52 6.47 -18.04
CA ALA A 22 -16.81 5.73 -19.08
C ALA A 22 -17.26 4.27 -19.16
N LEU A 23 -17.61 3.60 -18.06
CA LEU A 23 -18.12 2.21 -18.12
C LEU A 23 -19.43 2.04 -18.90
N PHE A 24 -20.24 3.10 -19.03
CA PHE A 24 -21.46 3.09 -19.86
C PHE A 24 -21.18 3.43 -21.32
N VAL A 25 -20.12 4.21 -21.56
CA VAL A 25 -19.81 4.73 -22.90
C VAL A 25 -18.83 3.83 -23.64
N ASN A 26 -17.93 3.14 -22.95
CA ASN A 26 -16.76 2.50 -23.55
C ASN A 26 -17.12 1.21 -24.32
N PRO A 27 -16.99 1.18 -25.66
CA PRO A 27 -17.27 0.03 -26.51
C PRO A 27 -15.96 -0.48 -27.14
N ASP A 28 -14.99 -0.95 -26.36
CA ASP A 28 -13.80 -1.59 -26.93
C ASP A 28 -14.16 -2.98 -27.54
N HIS A 29 -14.61 -2.91 -28.80
CA HIS A 29 -14.13 -3.71 -29.93
C HIS A 29 -14.53 -5.19 -30.12
N LYS A 30 -15.70 -5.67 -29.65
CA LYS A 30 -16.45 -6.78 -30.32
C LYS A 30 -17.80 -7.18 -29.72
N VAL A 31 -18.28 -6.56 -28.65
CA VAL A 31 -19.58 -6.91 -28.08
C VAL A 31 -20.63 -5.89 -28.54
N SER A 32 -21.58 -6.36 -29.35
CA SER A 32 -22.72 -5.59 -29.83
C SER A 32 -23.59 -5.07 -28.68
N GLY A 33 -23.68 -3.76 -28.50
CA GLY A 33 -24.74 -3.15 -27.70
C GLY A 33 -24.35 -1.84 -27.01
N GLN A 34 -24.77 -0.72 -27.61
CA GLN A 34 -24.77 0.62 -27.01
C GLN A 34 -25.51 0.61 -25.66
N SER A 35 -24.82 0.85 -24.54
CA SER A 35 -25.47 0.95 -23.24
C SER A 35 -25.21 2.30 -22.59
N LYS A 36 -25.76 3.38 -23.17
CA LYS A 36 -25.87 4.66 -22.46
C LYS A 36 -26.63 4.44 -21.15
N ARG A 37 -26.25 5.14 -20.08
CA ARG A 37 -27.01 5.19 -18.84
C ARG A 37 -28.42 5.67 -19.15
N THR A 38 -29.41 4.76 -19.09
CA THR A 38 -30.82 5.07 -19.37
C THR A 38 -31.67 4.64 -18.18
N LYS A 39 -32.92 5.12 -18.11
CA LYS A 39 -33.89 4.62 -17.11
C LYS A 39 -34.08 3.10 -17.15
N PHE A 40 -33.76 2.44 -18.27
CA PHE A 40 -33.99 1.01 -18.49
C PHE A 40 -32.77 0.13 -18.22
N ASN A 41 -31.55 0.67 -18.25
CA ASN A 41 -30.35 -0.08 -17.85
C ASN A 41 -29.55 0.68 -16.78
N PRO A 42 -29.79 0.38 -15.49
CA PRO A 42 -29.16 1.10 -14.39
C PRO A 42 -27.72 0.62 -14.08
N LYS A 43 -27.31 -0.55 -14.58
CA LYS A 43 -25.97 -1.14 -14.33
C LYS A 43 -25.13 -1.10 -15.61
N PRO A 44 -23.84 -0.74 -15.54
CA PRO A 44 -22.96 -0.82 -16.71
C PRO A 44 -22.80 -2.29 -17.15
N PRO A 45 -22.39 -2.56 -18.41
CA PRO A 45 -22.21 -3.90 -18.95
C PRO A 45 -20.94 -4.59 -18.42
N VAL A 46 -20.61 -4.41 -17.14
CA VAL A 46 -19.48 -5.00 -16.43
C VAL A 46 -19.93 -5.51 -15.05
N ASP A 47 -19.30 -6.58 -14.59
CA ASP A 47 -19.60 -7.21 -13.31
C ASP A 47 -18.83 -6.56 -12.15
N LEU A 48 -17.59 -6.16 -12.42
CA LEU A 48 -16.62 -5.66 -11.45
C LEU A 48 -15.74 -4.58 -12.06
N LEU A 49 -15.41 -3.56 -11.29
CA LEU A 49 -14.32 -2.59 -11.56
C LEU A 49 -13.17 -2.85 -10.58
N ILE A 50 -11.94 -2.93 -11.09
CA ILE A 50 -10.70 -2.99 -10.30
C ILE A 50 -9.90 -1.70 -10.55
N ILE A 51 -9.63 -0.92 -9.51
CA ILE A 51 -8.78 0.29 -9.56
C ILE A 51 -7.42 -0.03 -8.95
N CYS A 52 -6.34 0.22 -9.70
CA CYS A 52 -4.98 -0.18 -9.34
C CYS A 52 -4.25 0.84 -8.43
N GLY A 53 -4.94 1.84 -7.90
CA GLY A 53 -4.45 2.75 -6.87
C GLY A 53 -4.62 4.22 -7.19
N ASP A 54 -3.98 5.06 -6.36
CA ASP A 54 -4.19 6.51 -6.31
C ASP A 54 -5.70 6.83 -6.28
N PHE A 55 -6.45 6.12 -5.44
CA PHE A 55 -7.90 6.20 -5.36
C PHE A 55 -8.37 7.52 -4.74
N GLN A 56 -7.62 8.04 -3.75
CA GLN A 56 -7.91 9.28 -3.03
C GLN A 56 -9.26 9.26 -2.27
N ALA A 57 -9.39 8.31 -1.33
CA ALA A 57 -10.60 8.11 -0.52
C ALA A 57 -10.85 9.22 0.55
N ASN A 58 -10.86 10.49 0.16
CA ASN A 58 -11.04 11.61 1.09
C ASN A 58 -12.51 11.78 1.51
N ARG A 59 -12.81 11.61 2.79
CA ARG A 59 -14.18 11.72 3.33
C ARG A 59 -14.57 13.17 3.58
N ASN A 60 -13.60 14.00 3.97
CA ASN A 60 -13.76 15.42 4.25
C ASN A 60 -12.43 16.17 4.08
N ARG A 61 -12.42 17.49 4.32
CA ARG A 61 -11.25 18.35 4.09
C ARG A 61 -10.05 18.03 5.00
N LYS A 62 -10.27 17.47 6.20
CA LYS A 62 -9.19 17.09 7.12
C LYS A 62 -8.40 15.89 6.61
N ASP A 63 -9.05 14.97 5.89
CA ASP A 63 -8.37 13.84 5.25
C ASP A 63 -7.33 14.29 4.21
N LEU A 64 -7.47 15.49 3.60
CA LEU A 64 -6.47 16.04 2.68
C LEU A 64 -5.11 16.31 3.38
N GLU A 65 -5.11 16.52 4.69
CA GLU A 65 -3.89 16.73 5.48
C GLU A 65 -3.03 15.46 5.52
N THR A 66 -3.64 14.27 5.34
CA THR A 66 -2.97 12.96 5.40
C THR A 66 -2.52 12.42 4.03
N MET A 67 -2.72 13.21 2.98
CA MET A 67 -2.26 12.91 1.62
C MET A 67 -0.88 13.52 1.33
N ASN A 68 0.02 12.71 0.79
CA ASN A 68 1.30 13.19 0.26
C ASN A 68 1.14 13.77 -1.15
N VAL A 69 0.56 14.96 -1.25
CA VAL A 69 0.37 15.68 -2.51
C VAL A 69 0.77 17.15 -2.29
N PRO A 70 1.42 17.82 -3.25
CA PRO A 70 1.69 19.25 -3.13
C PRO A 70 0.41 20.05 -2.86
N PRO A 71 0.41 21.07 -1.99
CA PRO A 71 -0.81 21.76 -1.55
C PRO A 71 -1.75 22.21 -2.68
N LYS A 72 -1.19 22.66 -3.82
CA LYS A 72 -1.95 23.10 -4.99
C LYS A 72 -2.77 22.01 -5.70
N PHE A 73 -2.54 20.73 -5.41
CA PHE A 73 -3.32 19.61 -5.98
C PHE A 73 -4.16 18.86 -4.94
N LYS A 74 -4.19 19.33 -3.70
CA LYS A 74 -5.05 18.76 -2.65
C LYS A 74 -6.49 19.19 -2.89
N HIS A 75 -7.23 18.38 -3.63
CA HIS A 75 -8.65 18.61 -3.94
C HIS A 75 -9.50 17.46 -3.39
N MET A 76 -10.72 17.77 -2.94
CA MET A 76 -11.67 16.78 -2.43
C MET A 76 -12.09 15.74 -3.49
N ARG A 77 -12.16 16.17 -4.76
CA ARG A 77 -12.61 15.35 -5.90
C ARG A 77 -13.97 14.69 -5.60
N ASP A 78 -14.23 13.48 -6.08
CA ASP A 78 -15.59 12.93 -6.12
C ASP A 78 -15.94 12.05 -4.91
N PHE A 79 -14.95 11.41 -4.28
CA PHE A 79 -15.19 10.30 -3.33
C PHE A 79 -16.07 10.69 -2.13
N HIS A 80 -15.94 11.90 -1.60
CA HIS A 80 -16.73 12.35 -0.44
C HIS A 80 -18.25 12.23 -0.68
N SER A 81 -18.71 12.39 -1.92
CA SER A 81 -20.13 12.24 -2.30
C SER A 81 -20.61 10.78 -2.22
N TYR A 82 -19.71 9.82 -2.49
CA TYR A 82 -19.98 8.40 -2.34
C TYR A 82 -19.95 7.98 -0.87
N TYR A 83 -19.02 8.54 -0.10
CA TYR A 83 -18.95 8.33 1.35
C TYR A 83 -20.17 8.90 2.08
N SER A 84 -20.62 10.12 1.72
CA SER A 84 -21.78 10.76 2.36
C SER A 84 -23.10 10.04 2.06
N GLY A 85 -23.16 9.32 0.94
CA GLY A 85 -24.33 8.61 0.43
C GLY A 85 -25.13 9.43 -0.59
N GLU A 86 -24.67 10.60 -0.99
CA GLU A 86 -25.26 11.40 -2.08
C GLU A 86 -25.19 10.65 -3.42
N LYS A 87 -24.09 9.92 -3.64
CA LYS A 87 -23.88 9.04 -4.80
C LYS A 87 -23.69 7.60 -4.36
N LYS A 88 -23.96 6.68 -5.28
CA LYS A 88 -23.73 5.25 -5.12
C LYS A 88 -22.98 4.72 -6.33
N ALA A 89 -21.94 3.92 -6.11
CA ALA A 89 -21.18 3.31 -7.20
C ALA A 89 -22.09 2.37 -8.01
N PRO A 90 -22.16 2.53 -9.35
CA PRO A 90 -23.08 1.77 -10.20
C PRO A 90 -22.65 0.32 -10.44
N VAL A 91 -21.40 -0.01 -10.14
CA VAL A 91 -20.82 -1.36 -10.21
C VAL A 91 -19.99 -1.62 -8.96
N LEU A 92 -19.90 -2.88 -8.55
CA LEU A 92 -18.97 -3.28 -7.50
C LEU A 92 -17.56 -2.85 -7.90
N THR A 93 -16.90 -2.13 -7.02
CA THR A 93 -15.56 -1.58 -7.25
C THR A 93 -14.61 -2.10 -6.18
N ILE A 94 -13.53 -2.77 -6.57
CA ILE A 94 -12.42 -3.14 -5.69
C ILE A 94 -11.25 -2.21 -6.01
N PHE A 95 -10.53 -1.76 -4.99
CA PHE A 95 -9.31 -0.99 -5.20
C PHE A 95 -8.22 -1.34 -4.18
N ILE A 96 -6.97 -1.05 -4.54
CA ILE A 96 -5.80 -1.03 -3.66
C ILE A 96 -5.31 0.41 -3.48
N GLY A 97 -4.47 0.69 -2.50
CA GLY A 97 -3.88 2.01 -2.29
C GLY A 97 -2.64 2.23 -3.17
N GLY A 98 -2.46 3.45 -3.69
CA GLY A 98 -1.23 3.94 -4.31
C GLY A 98 -0.40 4.82 -3.36
N ASN A 99 0.25 5.85 -3.91
CA ASN A 99 1.04 6.83 -3.15
C ASN A 99 0.27 8.13 -2.87
N HIS A 100 -0.76 8.45 -3.67
CA HIS A 100 -1.64 9.59 -3.44
C HIS A 100 -2.94 9.13 -2.78
N GLU A 101 -2.89 8.86 -1.48
CA GLU A 101 -4.02 8.30 -0.75
C GLU A 101 -4.37 9.09 0.51
N CYS A 102 -5.64 9.01 0.90
CA CYS A 102 -6.06 9.32 2.26
C CYS A 102 -5.51 8.23 3.19
N SER A 103 -4.25 8.40 3.61
CA SER A 103 -3.51 7.35 4.30
C SER A 103 -4.09 7.03 5.67
N SER A 104 -4.69 8.03 6.34
CA SER A 104 -5.42 7.82 7.60
C SER A 104 -6.60 6.88 7.43
N TYR A 105 -7.46 7.13 6.44
CA TYR A 105 -8.66 6.31 6.26
C TYR A 105 -8.33 4.89 5.78
N LEU A 106 -7.36 4.74 4.87
CA LEU A 106 -6.91 3.40 4.46
C LEU A 106 -6.27 2.64 5.63
N LYS A 107 -5.62 3.33 6.57
CA LYS A 107 -5.06 2.70 7.77
C LYS A 107 -6.14 2.17 8.71
N GLU A 108 -7.26 2.88 8.85
CA GLU A 108 -8.43 2.42 9.63
C GLU A 108 -9.01 1.09 9.07
N LEU A 109 -8.76 0.79 7.80
CA LEU A 109 -9.22 -0.38 7.05
C LEU A 109 -8.06 -1.30 6.60
N GLU A 110 -7.06 -1.49 7.46
CA GLU A 110 -5.83 -2.23 7.11
C GLU A 110 -6.06 -3.64 6.55
N TYR A 111 -7.09 -4.36 7.01
CA TYR A 111 -7.45 -5.70 6.53
C TYR A 111 -8.51 -5.70 5.41
N GLY A 112 -8.83 -4.51 4.88
CA GLY A 112 -9.85 -4.30 3.86
C GLY A 112 -11.24 -4.07 4.43
N GLY A 113 -12.12 -3.51 3.60
CA GLY A 113 -13.51 -3.23 3.96
C GLY A 113 -14.18 -2.25 2.99
N TRP A 114 -15.48 -2.05 3.18
CA TRP A 114 -16.27 -1.10 2.41
C TRP A 114 -15.89 0.33 2.80
N VAL A 115 -15.42 1.11 1.83
CA VAL A 115 -15.17 2.55 2.04
C VAL A 115 -16.40 3.41 1.72
N ALA A 116 -17.31 2.85 0.93
CA ALA A 116 -18.62 3.39 0.61
C ALA A 116 -19.49 2.22 0.10
N PRO A 117 -20.81 2.37 0.00
CA PRO A 117 -21.65 1.32 -0.58
C PRO A 117 -21.17 0.93 -1.98
N ASN A 118 -20.86 -0.36 -2.17
CA ASN A 118 -20.40 -0.96 -3.43
C ASN A 118 -18.94 -0.60 -3.83
N ILE A 119 -18.15 -0.01 -2.92
CA ILE A 119 -16.72 0.26 -3.10
C ILE A 119 -15.93 -0.39 -1.96
N TYR A 120 -15.08 -1.35 -2.29
CA TYR A 120 -14.31 -2.18 -1.36
C TYR A 120 -12.81 -1.91 -1.47
N TYR A 121 -12.19 -1.50 -0.37
CA TYR A 121 -10.74 -1.45 -0.25
C TYR A 121 -10.21 -2.85 0.08
N LEU A 122 -9.22 -3.33 -0.68
CA LEU A 122 -8.65 -4.66 -0.46
C LEU A 122 -7.78 -4.76 0.80
N GLY A 123 -7.41 -3.62 1.40
CA GLY A 123 -6.52 -3.56 2.55
C GLY A 123 -5.06 -3.28 2.16
N ALA A 124 -4.20 -3.17 3.17
CA ALA A 124 -2.77 -2.97 2.95
C ALA A 124 -2.13 -4.17 2.21
N ALA A 125 -2.63 -5.37 2.52
CA ALA A 125 -2.46 -6.60 1.75
C ALA A 125 -3.67 -7.50 2.02
N GLY A 126 -4.33 -8.00 0.98
CA GLY A 126 -5.55 -8.79 1.15
C GLY A 126 -5.92 -9.64 -0.05
N SER A 127 -6.83 -10.58 0.16
CA SER A 127 -7.40 -11.44 -0.88
C SER A 127 -8.88 -11.69 -0.64
N VAL A 128 -9.66 -11.66 -1.72
CA VAL A 128 -11.11 -11.91 -1.72
C VAL A 128 -11.51 -12.77 -2.91
N TRP A 129 -12.68 -13.39 -2.79
CA TRP A 129 -13.30 -14.16 -3.86
C TRP A 129 -14.52 -13.43 -4.42
N PHE A 130 -14.62 -13.39 -5.76
CA PHE A 130 -15.75 -12.84 -6.49
C PHE A 130 -16.07 -13.75 -7.68
N LYS A 131 -17.29 -14.30 -7.76
CA LYS A 131 -17.73 -15.16 -8.87
C LYS A 131 -16.72 -16.25 -9.26
N GLY A 132 -16.18 -16.99 -8.29
CA GLY A 132 -15.19 -18.05 -8.51
C GLY A 132 -13.78 -17.59 -8.92
N ILE A 133 -13.51 -16.28 -8.87
CA ILE A 133 -12.20 -15.67 -9.15
C ILE A 133 -11.58 -15.20 -7.84
N LYS A 134 -10.35 -15.62 -7.57
CA LYS A 134 -9.54 -15.14 -6.43
C LYS A 134 -8.73 -13.91 -6.83
N ILE A 135 -8.97 -12.80 -6.11
CA ILE A 135 -8.32 -11.51 -6.34
C ILE A 135 -7.48 -11.18 -5.12
N SER A 136 -6.16 -11.09 -5.30
CA SER A 136 -5.22 -10.68 -4.25
C SER A 136 -4.56 -9.36 -4.63
N GLY A 137 -4.13 -8.59 -3.64
CA GLY A 137 -3.40 -7.37 -3.93
C GLY A 137 -2.61 -6.81 -2.76
N ILE A 138 -1.70 -5.92 -3.10
CA ILE A 138 -0.80 -5.24 -2.17
C ILE A 138 -0.85 -3.74 -2.46
N SER A 139 -1.14 -2.97 -1.40
CA SER A 139 -1.22 -1.51 -1.49
C SER A 139 0.16 -0.87 -1.28
N GLY A 140 0.35 0.30 -1.87
CA GLY A 140 1.52 1.14 -1.68
C GLY A 140 2.60 0.98 -2.76
N ILE A 141 3.73 1.64 -2.53
CA ILE A 141 4.89 1.58 -3.43
C ILE A 141 6.16 1.11 -2.72
N TRP A 142 7.10 0.63 -3.51
CA TRP A 142 8.43 0.24 -3.07
C TRP A 142 9.30 1.44 -2.70
N ASN A 143 9.98 1.35 -1.56
CA ASN A 143 11.07 2.24 -1.16
C ASN A 143 12.08 1.44 -0.33
N TYR A 144 13.35 1.42 -0.75
CA TYR A 144 14.35 0.56 -0.11
C TYR A 144 14.61 1.00 1.33
N HIS A 145 14.78 2.29 1.56
CA HIS A 145 15.08 2.80 2.90
C HIS A 145 13.94 2.52 3.88
N SER A 146 12.70 2.80 3.49
CA SER A 146 11.52 2.60 4.32
C SER A 146 11.17 1.13 4.54
N PHE A 147 11.59 0.22 3.65
CA PHE A 147 11.44 -1.23 3.81
C PHE A 147 12.54 -1.87 4.67
N ASN A 148 13.68 -1.19 4.87
CA ASN A 148 14.75 -1.63 5.76
C ASN A 148 14.84 -0.84 7.08
N ALA A 149 14.00 0.18 7.26
CA ALA A 149 14.01 1.03 8.45
C ALA A 149 13.45 0.29 9.67
N LYS A 150 14.20 0.23 10.77
CA LYS A 150 13.76 -0.46 12.01
C LYS A 150 12.44 0.06 12.61
N SER A 151 12.02 1.28 12.26
CA SER A 151 10.77 1.92 12.68
C SER A 151 9.55 1.43 11.88
N HIS A 152 9.42 0.13 11.63
CA HIS A 152 8.32 -0.47 10.84
C HIS A 152 6.97 -0.53 11.57
N HIS A 153 6.76 0.32 12.57
CA HIS A 153 5.69 0.13 13.53
C HIS A 153 4.51 1.05 13.32
N ASP A 154 3.34 0.44 13.16
CA ASP A 154 2.08 1.17 13.03
C ASP A 154 1.69 1.90 14.31
N HIS A 155 2.19 1.46 15.48
CA HIS A 155 1.93 2.10 16.77
C HIS A 155 2.58 3.48 16.93
N GLU A 156 3.45 3.88 16.00
CA GLU A 156 4.06 5.22 15.97
C GLU A 156 3.33 6.19 15.02
N LEU A 157 2.31 5.71 14.27
CA LEU A 157 1.59 6.51 13.28
C LEU A 157 0.55 7.42 13.94
N LYS A 158 1.00 8.44 14.67
CA LYS A 158 0.10 9.42 15.32
C LYS A 158 -0.30 10.55 14.37
N LEU A 159 -1.54 11.00 14.49
CA LEU A 159 -2.02 12.19 13.79
C LEU A 159 -1.79 13.45 14.66
N PRO A 160 -1.46 14.61 14.05
CA PRO A 160 -1.21 14.83 12.62
C PRO A 160 0.14 14.24 12.18
N TYR A 161 0.22 13.77 10.93
CA TYR A 161 1.46 13.24 10.38
C TYR A 161 2.51 14.32 10.19
N ASP A 162 3.74 14.00 10.58
CA ASP A 162 4.89 14.78 10.19
C ASP A 162 5.29 14.52 8.72
N ASN A 163 6.26 15.29 8.23
CA ASN A 163 6.76 15.18 6.86
C ASN A 163 7.46 13.84 6.55
N SER A 164 7.89 13.09 7.57
CA SER A 164 8.53 11.78 7.39
C SER A 164 7.45 10.69 7.23
N ILE A 165 6.45 10.70 8.12
CA ILE A 165 5.33 9.76 8.11
C ILE A 165 4.53 9.92 6.82
N ILE A 166 4.18 11.16 6.44
CA ILE A 166 3.36 11.39 5.24
C ILE A 166 4.02 10.85 3.97
N ARG A 167 5.36 10.89 3.89
CA ARG A 167 6.15 10.39 2.74
C ARG A 167 6.44 8.90 2.78
N SER A 168 6.10 8.20 3.86
CA SER A 168 6.50 6.81 4.05
C SER A 168 5.37 5.87 4.50
N ILE A 169 4.21 6.42 4.85
CA ILE A 169 3.05 5.65 5.31
C ILE A 169 2.53 4.70 4.23
N TYR A 170 2.55 5.12 2.97
CA TYR A 170 2.13 4.32 1.81
C TYR A 170 3.26 3.42 1.26
N HIS A 171 4.45 3.43 1.86
CA HIS A 171 5.49 2.49 1.45
C HIS A 171 5.16 1.08 1.94
N VAL A 172 5.34 0.09 1.06
CA VAL A 172 5.12 -1.32 1.40
C VAL A 172 5.95 -1.70 2.61
N LYS A 173 5.31 -2.30 3.63
CA LYS A 173 5.97 -2.78 4.85
C LYS A 173 6.31 -4.27 4.74
N PRO A 174 7.35 -4.77 5.45
CA PRO A 174 7.71 -6.20 5.44
C PRO A 174 6.54 -7.14 5.76
N LYS A 175 5.67 -6.79 6.71
CA LYS A 175 4.49 -7.60 7.05
C LYS A 175 3.52 -7.71 5.87
N ASN A 176 3.26 -6.62 5.14
CA ASN A 176 2.33 -6.59 4.02
C ASN A 176 2.88 -7.34 2.79
N PHE A 177 4.20 -7.24 2.58
CA PHE A 177 4.89 -8.08 1.61
C PHE A 177 4.73 -9.57 1.94
N LEU A 178 5.02 -9.97 3.18
CA LEU A 178 4.89 -11.37 3.60
C LEU A 178 3.45 -11.87 3.51
N LYS A 179 2.47 -11.05 3.89
CA LYS A 179 1.04 -11.37 3.77
C LYS A 179 0.64 -11.72 2.33
N THR A 180 1.19 -11.00 1.35
CA THR A 180 0.92 -11.26 -0.07
C THR A 180 1.76 -12.42 -0.61
N TYR A 181 3.03 -12.50 -0.24
CA TYR A 181 3.97 -13.52 -0.74
C TYR A 181 3.62 -14.95 -0.25
N LEU A 182 3.04 -15.07 0.94
CA LEU A 182 2.63 -16.34 1.55
C LEU A 182 1.27 -16.86 1.06
N GLN A 183 0.62 -16.14 0.15
CA GLN A 183 -0.55 -16.63 -0.57
C GLN A 183 -0.20 -17.83 -1.46
N ASP A 184 -1.24 -18.58 -1.82
CA ASP A 184 -1.12 -19.72 -2.71
C ASP A 184 -1.03 -19.31 -4.18
N PHE A 185 -0.42 -20.18 -4.98
CA PHE A 185 -0.23 -19.99 -6.42
C PHE A 185 -1.54 -20.10 -7.23
N ASN A 186 -2.66 -20.40 -6.59
CA ASN A 186 -3.98 -20.50 -7.21
C ASN A 186 -4.71 -19.14 -7.30
N THR A 187 -4.01 -18.04 -7.09
CA THR A 187 -4.57 -16.69 -7.24
C THR A 187 -4.76 -16.37 -8.72
N ASP A 188 -5.96 -15.97 -9.13
CA ASP A 188 -6.27 -15.67 -10.53
C ASP A 188 -5.81 -14.28 -10.95
N ILE A 189 -6.02 -13.29 -10.06
CA ILE A 189 -5.70 -11.88 -10.31
C ILE A 189 -4.83 -11.37 -9.16
N VAL A 190 -3.69 -10.77 -9.49
CA VAL A 190 -2.89 -9.98 -8.54
C VAL A 190 -2.89 -8.52 -8.94
N VAL A 191 -3.09 -7.62 -7.98
CA VAL A 191 -3.08 -6.17 -8.18
C VAL A 191 -1.99 -5.53 -7.31
N SER A 192 -1.15 -4.69 -7.92
CA SER A 192 -0.18 -3.83 -7.22
C SER A 192 -0.16 -2.45 -7.83
N HIS A 193 0.18 -1.41 -7.08
CA HIS A 193 0.21 -0.07 -7.67
C HIS A 193 1.42 0.09 -8.60
N ASP A 194 2.62 -0.13 -8.06
CA ASP A 194 3.86 -0.12 -8.82
C ASP A 194 4.12 -1.44 -9.56
N TRP A 195 4.85 -1.37 -10.67
CA TRP A 195 5.04 -2.52 -11.56
C TRP A 195 6.00 -3.55 -10.94
N PRO A 196 5.86 -4.84 -11.24
CA PRO A 196 6.92 -5.81 -10.98
C PRO A 196 8.20 -5.42 -11.72
N GLN A 197 9.32 -5.31 -11.00
CA GLN A 197 10.63 -5.07 -11.60
C GLN A 197 10.94 -6.15 -12.65
N GLY A 198 11.43 -5.75 -13.83
CA GLY A 198 11.78 -6.63 -14.93
C GLY A 198 10.62 -6.99 -15.86
N ILE A 199 9.39 -6.58 -15.57
CA ILE A 199 8.22 -6.91 -16.41
C ILE A 199 8.33 -6.39 -17.85
N TRP A 200 9.10 -5.32 -18.05
CA TRP A 200 9.34 -4.74 -19.36
C TRP A 200 9.96 -5.74 -20.34
N ASP A 201 10.78 -6.70 -19.88
CA ASP A 201 11.44 -7.69 -20.75
C ASP A 201 10.43 -8.62 -21.48
N TYR A 202 9.15 -8.59 -21.10
CA TYR A 202 8.05 -9.41 -21.63
C TYR A 202 7.04 -8.63 -22.48
N GLY A 203 7.31 -7.35 -22.77
CA GLY A 203 6.47 -6.50 -23.62
C GLY A 203 7.29 -5.63 -24.58
N ASP A 204 6.65 -4.65 -25.20
CA ASP A 204 7.32 -3.75 -26.15
C ASP A 204 8.09 -2.61 -25.44
N VAL A 205 9.30 -2.94 -24.99
CA VAL A 205 10.22 -1.98 -24.35
C VAL A 205 10.58 -0.82 -25.28
N SER A 206 10.65 -1.07 -26.59
CA SER A 206 11.02 -0.04 -27.56
C SER A 206 9.94 1.04 -27.63
N LEU A 207 8.66 0.63 -27.66
CA LEU A 207 7.53 1.53 -27.57
C LEU A 207 7.47 2.26 -26.24
N LEU A 208 7.72 1.57 -25.12
CA LEU A 208 7.74 2.16 -23.79
C LEU A 208 8.79 3.28 -23.69
N ILE A 209 10.03 3.00 -24.11
CA ILE A 209 11.12 4.00 -24.09
C ILE A 209 10.83 5.15 -25.07
N ARG A 210 10.20 4.87 -26.22
CA ARG A 210 9.80 5.94 -27.15
C ARG A 210 8.77 6.88 -26.53
N LYS A 211 7.81 6.35 -25.76
CA LYS A 211 6.80 7.15 -25.04
C LYS A 211 7.41 7.88 -23.84
N LYS A 212 8.31 7.22 -23.10
CA LYS A 212 8.94 7.73 -21.87
C LYS A 212 10.45 7.49 -21.89
N PRO A 213 11.24 8.37 -22.55
CA PRO A 213 12.69 8.16 -22.75
C PRO A 213 13.50 8.05 -21.46
N PHE A 214 13.06 8.70 -20.38
CA PHE A 214 13.74 8.67 -19.07
C PHE A 214 13.74 7.28 -18.44
N PHE A 215 12.78 6.41 -18.76
CA PHE A 215 12.78 5.02 -18.31
C PHE A 215 13.95 4.20 -18.87
N LYS A 216 14.64 4.66 -19.92
CA LYS A 216 15.78 3.94 -20.49
C LYS A 216 16.85 3.67 -19.44
N GLU A 217 17.15 4.65 -18.58
CA GLU A 217 18.16 4.51 -17.54
C GLU A 217 17.65 3.64 -16.37
N ASP A 218 16.40 3.83 -15.96
CA ASP A 218 15.79 3.02 -14.90
C ASP A 218 15.68 1.54 -15.29
N ILE A 219 15.36 1.26 -16.55
CA ILE A 219 15.35 -0.09 -17.13
C ILE A 219 16.76 -0.67 -17.19
N ARG A 220 17.74 0.11 -17.66
CA ARG A 220 19.14 -0.33 -17.76
C ARG A 220 19.73 -0.67 -16.39
N THR A 221 19.33 0.10 -15.39
CA THR A 221 19.88 0.10 -14.04
C THR A 221 19.05 -0.75 -13.06
N GLY A 222 17.84 -1.17 -13.48
CA GLY A 222 16.94 -2.05 -12.74
C GLY A 222 16.08 -1.34 -11.72
N ARG A 223 16.04 -0.02 -11.72
CA ARG A 223 15.29 0.78 -10.75
C ARG A 223 13.82 0.93 -11.10
N LEU A 224 13.43 0.66 -12.35
CA LEU A 224 12.01 0.70 -12.74
C LEU A 224 11.24 -0.41 -12.00
N GLY A 225 10.15 -0.05 -11.33
CA GLY A 225 9.28 -0.99 -10.63
C GLY A 225 9.84 -1.59 -9.33
N SER A 226 9.02 -2.42 -8.69
CA SER A 226 9.24 -3.00 -7.37
C SER A 226 9.88 -4.39 -7.43
N PRO A 227 11.02 -4.60 -6.75
CA PRO A 227 11.61 -5.92 -6.59
C PRO A 227 10.70 -6.85 -5.75
N LEU A 228 9.88 -6.31 -4.84
CA LEU A 228 8.93 -7.10 -4.05
C LEU A 228 7.83 -7.68 -4.94
N ASN A 229 7.25 -6.85 -5.82
CA ASN A 229 6.20 -7.27 -6.73
C ASN A 229 6.71 -8.28 -7.75
N ARG A 230 7.99 -8.18 -8.15
CA ARG A 230 8.65 -9.23 -8.93
C ARG A 230 8.66 -10.57 -8.17
N LEU A 231 9.01 -10.57 -6.88
CA LEU A 231 8.98 -11.79 -6.07
C LEU A 231 7.57 -12.38 -5.95
N ILE A 232 6.56 -11.52 -5.74
CA ILE A 232 5.14 -11.91 -5.68
C ILE A 232 4.69 -12.52 -7.01
N LEU A 233 4.92 -11.84 -8.13
CA LEU A 233 4.59 -12.33 -9.48
C LEU A 233 5.22 -13.71 -9.74
N ASN A 234 6.48 -13.89 -9.34
CA ASN A 234 7.21 -15.12 -9.56
C ASN A 234 6.66 -16.31 -8.73
N LYS A 235 6.21 -16.01 -7.50
CA LYS A 235 5.70 -16.97 -6.54
C LYS A 235 4.25 -17.37 -6.79
N LEU A 236 3.39 -16.38 -7.06
CA LEU A 236 1.95 -16.59 -7.22
C LEU A 236 1.56 -16.99 -8.63
N ARG A 237 2.26 -16.49 -9.66
CA ARG A 237 2.01 -16.82 -11.07
C ARG A 237 0.53 -16.71 -11.45
N PRO A 238 -0.11 -15.54 -11.25
CA PRO A 238 -1.54 -15.40 -11.52
C PRO A 238 -1.81 -15.39 -13.02
N ASN A 239 -3.03 -15.74 -13.44
CA ASN A 239 -3.44 -15.55 -14.84
C ASN A 239 -3.32 -14.08 -15.28
N TYR A 240 -3.66 -13.17 -14.37
CA TYR A 240 -3.68 -11.74 -14.60
C TYR A 240 -2.90 -10.99 -13.54
N TYR A 241 -2.06 -10.05 -13.97
CA TYR A 241 -1.36 -9.13 -13.08
C TYR A 241 -1.63 -7.70 -13.51
N PHE A 242 -2.23 -6.89 -12.64
CA PHE A 242 -2.61 -5.51 -12.94
C PHE A 242 -1.78 -4.52 -12.14
N SER A 243 -1.32 -3.46 -12.82
CA SER A 243 -0.60 -2.36 -12.19
C SER A 243 -0.95 -0.99 -12.74
N SER A 244 -0.44 0.06 -12.09
CA SER A 244 -0.57 1.43 -12.56
C SER A 244 0.69 2.24 -12.24
N HIS A 245 0.56 3.38 -11.55
CA HIS A 245 1.61 4.30 -11.13
C HIS A 245 2.31 5.02 -12.29
N LEU A 246 2.92 4.31 -13.23
CA LEU A 246 3.81 4.89 -14.24
C LEU A 246 3.13 5.75 -15.33
N HIS A 247 1.81 5.95 -15.27
CA HIS A 247 1.01 6.76 -16.19
C HIS A 247 1.34 6.47 -17.66
N THR A 248 1.28 5.18 -18.02
CA THR A 248 1.42 4.71 -19.39
C THR A 248 0.82 3.32 -19.51
N LYS A 249 0.05 3.07 -20.58
CA LYS A 249 -0.36 1.72 -20.92
C LYS A 249 0.86 0.87 -21.29
N PHE A 250 0.94 -0.33 -20.71
CA PHE A 250 1.92 -1.36 -21.05
C PHE A 250 1.31 -2.74 -20.89
N GLU A 251 1.57 -3.60 -21.86
CA GLU A 251 1.08 -4.98 -21.88
C GLU A 251 2.29 -5.91 -22.03
N ALA A 252 2.27 -7.01 -21.29
CA ALA A 252 3.31 -8.03 -21.36
C ALA A 252 2.71 -9.41 -21.16
N GLN A 253 3.31 -10.41 -21.79
CA GLN A 253 2.91 -11.82 -21.65
C GLN A 253 4.09 -12.62 -21.15
N ILE A 254 3.90 -13.31 -20.03
CA ILE A 254 4.91 -14.18 -19.43
C ILE A 254 4.49 -15.63 -19.65
N PHE A 255 5.38 -16.45 -20.22
CA PHE A 255 5.19 -17.89 -20.36
C PHE A 255 6.13 -18.64 -19.42
N TYR A 256 5.58 -19.55 -18.63
CA TYR A 256 6.32 -20.34 -17.66
C TYR A 256 6.70 -21.69 -18.30
N SER A 257 7.97 -21.89 -18.65
CA SER A 257 8.44 -23.18 -19.17
C SER A 257 8.82 -24.17 -18.06
N GLY A 258 8.74 -25.47 -18.35
CA GLY A 258 9.02 -26.63 -17.46
C GLY A 258 10.17 -26.45 -16.46
N ASP A 259 11.32 -25.93 -16.92
CA ASP A 259 12.52 -25.74 -16.11
C ASP A 259 12.49 -24.46 -15.24
N GLN A 260 11.68 -23.46 -15.61
CA GLN A 260 11.47 -22.23 -14.83
C GLN A 260 10.48 -22.40 -13.67
N LEU A 261 9.79 -23.54 -13.58
CA LEU A 261 8.99 -23.94 -12.41
C LEU A 261 9.84 -24.17 -11.16
N SER A 262 11.13 -24.51 -11.31
CA SER A 262 12.01 -24.86 -10.18
C SER A 262 12.97 -23.76 -9.71
N LYS A 263 13.26 -22.74 -10.54
CA LYS A 263 14.36 -21.78 -10.29
C LYS A 263 13.96 -20.32 -10.14
N GLY A 264 12.67 -19.99 -10.30
CA GLY A 264 12.23 -18.60 -10.36
C GLY A 264 12.76 -17.88 -11.60
N PHE A 265 12.20 -16.71 -11.90
CA PHE A 265 12.61 -15.92 -13.05
C PHE A 265 13.99 -15.32 -12.81
N ILE A 266 15.00 -15.90 -13.46
CA ILE A 266 16.33 -15.31 -13.58
C ILE A 266 16.32 -14.51 -14.88
N THR A 267 16.09 -13.21 -14.77
CA THR A 267 16.52 -12.27 -15.81
C THR A 267 18.02 -12.46 -16.01
N LYS A 268 18.43 -13.18 -17.07
CA LYS A 268 19.86 -13.49 -17.37
C LYS A 268 20.76 -12.24 -17.42
N LYS A 269 20.18 -11.04 -17.55
CA LYS A 269 20.88 -9.76 -17.57
C LYS A 269 21.15 -9.12 -16.20
N PHE A 270 20.29 -9.34 -15.19
CA PHE A 270 20.31 -8.53 -13.97
C PHE A 270 21.14 -9.11 -12.81
N ASP A 271 21.12 -10.42 -12.59
CA ASP A 271 21.91 -11.03 -11.51
C ASP A 271 23.42 -10.90 -11.75
N LYS A 272 23.86 -10.84 -13.01
CA LYS A 272 25.27 -10.58 -13.39
C LYS A 272 25.74 -9.18 -13.00
N LEU A 273 24.84 -8.21 -12.89
CA LEU A 273 25.16 -6.84 -12.49
C LEU A 273 25.16 -6.68 -10.96
N ASN A 274 24.29 -7.43 -10.27
CA ASN A 274 24.16 -7.40 -8.81
C ASN A 274 25.16 -8.31 -8.08
N SER A 275 25.64 -9.41 -8.69
CA SER A 275 26.70 -10.25 -8.10
C SER A 275 28.01 -9.50 -7.91
N ASN A 276 28.28 -8.49 -8.74
CA ASN A 276 29.53 -7.73 -8.73
C ASN A 276 29.47 -6.43 -7.90
N ARG A 277 28.33 -6.11 -7.27
CA ARG A 277 28.16 -4.84 -6.52
C ARG A 277 27.86 -5.00 -5.03
N VAL A 278 27.73 -6.23 -4.53
CA VAL A 278 27.51 -6.51 -3.09
C VAL A 278 28.84 -6.74 -2.34
N GLY A 279 29.99 -6.53 -3.00
CA GLY A 279 31.34 -6.71 -2.42
C GLY A 279 32.20 -5.46 -2.42
N GLY A 280 31.62 -4.26 -2.35
CA GLY A 280 32.36 -3.01 -2.24
C GLY A 280 32.10 -2.35 -0.90
N ASP A 281 33.04 -2.51 0.04
CA ASP A 281 33.09 -1.73 1.27
C ASP A 281 32.94 -0.24 0.95
N PHE A 282 31.92 0.41 1.50
CA PHE A 282 31.86 1.87 1.58
C PHE A 282 32.89 2.33 2.62
N SER A 283 34.17 2.27 2.24
CA SER A 283 35.25 2.92 2.97
C SER A 283 35.39 4.35 2.46
N ILE A 284 34.87 5.28 3.26
CA ILE A 284 35.23 6.70 3.16
C ILE A 284 36.70 6.79 3.56
N SER A 285 37.59 6.83 2.57
CA SER A 285 38.99 7.22 2.78
C SER A 285 39.20 8.63 2.29
N GLY A 286 39.17 9.56 3.23
CA GLY A 286 39.78 10.87 3.04
C GLY A 286 41.29 10.67 2.81
N ARG A 287 41.81 11.25 1.73
CA ARG A 287 43.24 11.50 1.59
C ARG A 287 43.48 12.90 1.07
N ASN A 288 43.93 13.73 2.01
CA ASN A 288 44.79 14.88 1.84
C ASN A 288 45.74 14.73 0.64
N LYS A 289 45.72 15.70 -0.27
CA LYS A 289 46.92 16.21 -0.95
C LYS A 289 46.74 17.70 -1.27
N SER A 290 47.59 18.51 -0.66
CA SER A 290 48.05 19.81 -1.18
C SER A 290 49.59 19.77 -1.13
N PRO A 291 50.32 20.71 -1.76
CA PRO A 291 50.02 21.47 -2.97
C PRO A 291 51.23 21.43 -3.96
N GLN A 292 51.03 21.82 -5.22
CA GLN A 292 52.11 22.36 -6.03
C GLN A 292 51.66 23.63 -6.74
N ASN A 293 52.49 24.64 -6.56
CA ASN A 293 52.37 26.01 -7.03
C ASN A 293 52.43 26.08 -8.56
N ASP A 294 51.65 26.98 -9.15
CA ASP A 294 52.22 27.94 -10.09
C ASP A 294 51.38 29.23 -10.11
N ILE A 295 52.11 30.33 -10.02
CA ILE A 295 51.69 31.72 -9.97
C ILE A 295 51.63 32.24 -11.42
N THR A 296 50.58 32.99 -11.79
CA THR A 296 50.69 34.32 -12.45
C THR A 296 49.31 34.94 -12.74
N THR A 297 49.08 36.13 -12.14
CA THR A 297 48.51 37.40 -12.69
C THR A 297 47.25 37.35 -13.58
N SER A 298 46.22 38.19 -13.47
CA SER A 298 46.02 39.51 -12.85
C SER A 298 44.55 39.95 -13.00
N ASP A 299 44.14 40.81 -12.06
CA ASP A 299 43.19 41.94 -12.14
C ASP A 299 41.73 41.76 -11.69
N PRO A 300 41.24 42.60 -10.75
CA PRO A 300 39.92 42.52 -10.15
C PRO A 300 38.94 43.50 -10.83
N THR A 301 37.63 43.27 -10.67
CA THR A 301 36.64 44.30 -10.29
C THR A 301 35.19 43.81 -10.50
N LYS A 302 34.34 44.22 -9.54
CA LYS A 302 32.87 44.39 -9.58
C LYS A 302 31.97 43.33 -8.92
N LEU A 303 31.68 43.68 -7.66
CA LEU A 303 30.37 43.98 -7.05
C LEU A 303 29.41 42.84 -6.63
N ASP A 304 29.09 42.93 -5.34
CA ASP A 304 28.17 42.16 -4.51
C ASP A 304 26.67 42.31 -4.83
N ARG A 305 25.92 41.21 -4.59
CA ARG A 305 24.69 41.06 -3.76
C ARG A 305 23.69 40.04 -4.35
N PRO A 306 22.82 39.41 -3.53
CA PRO A 306 23.11 38.50 -2.42
C PRO A 306 22.41 37.12 -2.61
N LEU A 307 22.79 36.16 -1.76
CA LEU A 307 22.13 34.85 -1.67
C LEU A 307 20.65 34.96 -1.31
N SER A 308 19.78 34.39 -2.14
CA SER A 308 18.47 33.89 -1.72
C SER A 308 18.60 32.42 -1.34
N ASN A 309 18.42 32.12 -0.06
CA ASN A 309 18.24 30.76 0.44
C ASN A 309 16.95 30.18 -0.15
N GLU A 310 17.07 29.34 -1.17
CA GLU A 310 16.05 28.34 -1.48
C GLU A 310 16.40 27.04 -0.76
N SER A 311 15.52 26.66 0.15
CA SER A 311 15.51 25.37 0.83
C SER A 311 15.35 24.24 -0.21
N VAL A 312 16.46 23.65 -0.63
CA VAL A 312 16.47 22.41 -1.41
C VAL A 312 15.98 21.29 -0.50
N GLY A 313 14.69 20.94 -0.63
CA GLY A 313 14.13 19.76 0.02
C GLY A 313 14.83 18.50 -0.47
N ASN A 314 15.29 17.68 0.48
CA ASN A 314 15.84 16.35 0.22
C ASN A 314 14.85 15.52 -0.61
N LYS A 315 15.29 15.09 -1.80
CA LYS A 315 14.52 14.31 -2.77
C LYS A 315 14.67 12.81 -2.48
N ASN A 316 13.59 12.04 -2.65
CA ASN A 316 13.59 10.58 -2.52
C ASN A 316 14.12 9.95 -3.82
N GLU A 317 15.22 9.19 -3.77
CA GLU A 317 15.90 8.64 -4.96
C GLU A 317 15.24 7.37 -5.53
N ASP A 318 14.40 6.70 -4.73
CA ASP A 318 13.70 5.46 -5.10
C ASP A 318 12.30 5.70 -5.67
N GLU A 319 11.69 6.86 -5.42
CA GLU A 319 10.39 7.22 -5.99
C GLU A 319 10.60 7.75 -7.40
N ILE A 320 9.99 7.08 -8.37
CA ILE A 320 10.07 7.51 -9.77
C ILE A 320 9.28 8.80 -9.88
N GLN A 321 9.99 9.91 -10.08
CA GLN A 321 9.35 11.18 -10.38
C GLN A 321 8.63 11.07 -11.70
N LEU A 322 7.31 10.94 -11.63
CA LEU A 322 6.46 11.19 -12.76
C LEU A 322 6.41 12.70 -12.87
N ASP A 323 6.91 13.23 -14.00
CA ASP A 323 6.64 14.61 -14.37
C ASP A 323 5.14 14.79 -14.28
N MET A 324 4.73 15.46 -13.22
CA MET A 324 3.36 15.79 -12.95
C MET A 324 2.98 16.74 -14.07
N ASP A 325 2.33 16.17 -15.09
CA ASP A 325 2.12 16.80 -16.40
C ASP A 325 1.88 18.29 -16.22
N SER A 326 2.79 19.10 -16.77
CA SER A 326 2.58 20.51 -16.89
C SER A 326 1.24 20.68 -17.61
N TYR A 327 0.26 21.29 -16.94
CA TYR A 327 -0.81 21.96 -17.63
C TYR A 327 -0.12 23.00 -18.50
N THR A 328 0.12 22.66 -19.77
CA THR A 328 0.62 23.60 -20.75
C THR A 328 -0.47 24.65 -20.90
N SER A 329 -0.30 25.76 -20.19
CA SER A 329 -0.80 27.07 -20.57
C SER A 329 -0.44 27.26 -22.04
N GLY A 330 -1.44 27.22 -22.91
CA GLY A 330 -1.21 27.35 -24.34
C GLY A 330 -2.37 26.87 -25.20
N ASN A 331 -3.56 27.43 -25.00
CA ASN A 331 -4.47 27.66 -26.12
C ASN A 331 -4.80 29.15 -26.13
N LYS A 332 -4.14 29.88 -27.04
CA LYS A 332 -4.66 31.14 -27.55
C LYS A 332 -5.78 30.73 -28.50
N ASP A 333 -7.01 31.01 -28.10
CA ASP A 333 -8.23 31.14 -28.92
C ASP A 333 -9.44 30.73 -28.06
N GLU A 334 -9.65 31.43 -26.95
CA GLU A 334 -10.99 31.54 -26.38
C GLU A 334 -11.32 33.02 -26.23
N ILE A 335 -12.42 33.38 -26.88
CA ILE A 335 -12.97 34.71 -27.02
C ILE A 335 -13.40 35.20 -25.63
N GLU A 336 -12.82 36.30 -25.18
CA GLU A 336 -13.29 37.06 -24.02
C GLU A 336 -14.72 37.53 -24.27
N LEU A 337 -15.66 37.05 -23.46
CA LEU A 337 -16.93 37.72 -23.24
C LEU A 337 -16.88 38.39 -21.87
N ASP A 338 -16.56 39.68 -21.93
CA ASP A 338 -16.73 40.63 -20.85
C ASP A 338 -18.18 40.63 -20.33
N MET A 339 -18.31 40.58 -19.01
CA MET A 339 -19.46 41.19 -18.32
C MET A 339 -19.02 41.75 -16.97
N ASP A 340 -18.65 43.04 -17.02
CA ASP A 340 -18.78 44.11 -16.04
C ASP A 340 -18.34 43.91 -14.57
N SER A 341 -17.36 44.73 -14.21
CA SER A 341 -16.91 45.06 -12.84
C SER A 341 -17.85 46.09 -12.15
N PRO A 342 -17.46 46.74 -11.03
CA PRO A 342 -17.81 46.36 -9.66
C PRO A 342 -18.55 47.48 -8.90
N MET A 343 -19.08 47.22 -7.69
CA MET A 343 -19.34 48.28 -6.70
C MET A 343 -19.02 47.84 -5.27
N VAL A 344 -18.04 48.53 -4.69
CA VAL A 344 -17.75 48.78 -3.25
C VAL A 344 -17.54 50.32 -3.22
N PRO A 345 -17.96 51.14 -2.23
CA PRO A 345 -17.52 50.98 -0.84
C PRO A 345 -18.42 51.54 0.29
N GLY A 346 -18.05 51.17 1.52
CA GLY A 346 -18.47 51.82 2.76
C GLY A 346 -17.55 51.41 3.91
N ASP A 347 -16.74 52.37 4.36
CA ASP A 347 -15.59 52.29 5.27
C ASP A 347 -16.01 52.56 6.75
N GLU A 348 -15.02 52.59 7.65
CA GLU A 348 -14.99 53.07 9.06
C GLU A 348 -15.07 51.97 10.15
N THR A 349 -14.25 51.93 11.22
CA THR A 349 -13.15 52.77 11.72
C THR A 349 -12.34 52.03 12.81
N LYS A 350 -11.02 52.28 12.84
CA LYS A 350 -10.08 52.45 13.97
C LYS A 350 -10.34 51.76 15.34
N ASN A 351 -9.36 50.99 15.82
CA ASN A 351 -8.59 51.38 17.01
C ASN A 351 -7.28 50.60 17.20
N SER A 352 -6.32 51.27 17.83
CA SER A 352 -4.89 51.00 17.99
C SER A 352 -4.49 50.74 19.46
N PHE A 353 -3.29 50.17 19.65
CA PHE A 353 -2.50 50.02 20.92
C PHE A 353 -3.01 48.92 21.88
N THR A 354 -2.21 48.13 22.61
CA THR A 354 -0.83 48.25 23.12
C THR A 354 -0.33 46.88 23.62
N THR A 355 0.98 46.76 23.76
CA THR A 355 1.76 45.74 24.49
C THR A 355 1.36 45.61 25.97
N ASN A 356 1.47 44.40 26.54
CA ASN A 356 2.40 44.10 27.64
C ASN A 356 2.32 42.63 28.10
N GLU A 357 3.50 42.16 28.49
CA GLU A 357 3.83 40.95 29.21
C GLU A 357 3.22 40.97 30.63
N ASP A 358 2.96 39.80 31.22
CA ASP A 358 3.14 39.57 32.66
C ASP A 358 3.15 38.05 32.96
N GLU A 359 4.24 37.62 33.59
CA GLU A 359 4.45 36.32 34.23
C GLU A 359 3.76 36.27 35.60
N ILE A 360 3.30 35.10 36.03
CA ILE A 360 3.00 34.82 37.45
C ILE A 360 3.51 33.42 37.81
N GLU A 361 4.56 33.40 38.63
CA GLU A 361 5.00 32.29 39.49
C GLU A 361 4.03 32.10 40.67
N PHE A 362 3.84 30.87 41.13
CA PHE A 362 3.43 30.58 42.51
C PHE A 362 4.07 29.26 42.97
N ASP A 363 5.09 29.40 43.83
CA ASP A 363 5.59 28.39 44.75
C ASP A 363 5.25 28.85 46.17
N MET A 364 4.80 27.93 47.04
CA MET A 364 5.18 27.87 48.46
C MET A 364 4.50 26.69 49.19
N ASP A 365 5.32 25.67 49.44
CA ASP A 365 5.69 25.07 50.73
C ASP A 365 4.66 24.50 51.75
N SER A 366 4.98 23.26 52.16
CA SER A 366 4.55 22.53 53.36
C SER A 366 5.00 23.22 54.67
N PRO A 367 4.54 22.84 55.89
CA PRO A 367 5.22 21.74 56.63
C PRO A 367 4.43 20.96 57.74
N VAL A 368 4.86 19.70 57.96
CA VAL A 368 5.19 19.00 59.24
C VAL A 368 4.10 18.53 60.25
N ASN A 369 3.96 17.19 60.34
CA ASN A 369 3.93 16.21 61.48
C ASN A 369 3.89 16.71 62.96
N PRO A 370 3.42 15.93 63.98
CA PRO A 370 3.81 14.52 64.22
C PRO A 370 2.82 13.54 64.94
N ASP A 371 3.27 12.28 64.97
CA ASP A 371 3.13 11.19 65.96
C ASP A 371 1.83 10.39 66.19
N GLY A 372 1.97 9.05 66.06
CA GLY A 372 1.41 8.08 67.01
C GLY A 372 0.89 6.73 66.45
N GLN A 373 1.81 5.75 66.25
CA GLN A 373 1.74 4.28 66.58
C GLN A 373 0.46 3.44 66.25
N SER A 374 0.50 2.18 65.80
CA SER A 374 1.51 1.10 65.90
C SER A 374 1.22 -0.08 64.92
N ASP A 375 2.26 -0.92 64.73
CA ASP A 375 2.24 -2.38 64.48
C ASP A 375 1.82 -2.88 63.07
N GLU A 376 2.60 -3.65 62.29
CA GLU A 376 3.64 -4.66 62.58
C GLU A 376 4.70 -4.78 61.45
N LYS A 377 5.78 -5.48 61.79
CA LYS A 377 7.17 -5.51 61.25
C LYS A 377 7.45 -6.88 60.53
N PRO A 378 8.67 -7.28 60.08
CA PRO A 378 9.37 -6.80 58.88
C PRO A 378 10.29 -7.86 58.15
N THR A 379 11.07 -7.39 57.16
CA THR A 379 12.49 -7.72 56.78
C THR A 379 12.88 -9.09 56.19
N THR A 380 13.53 -9.27 55.03
CA THR A 380 14.76 -8.77 54.31
C THR A 380 16.04 -9.61 54.43
N ASN A 381 16.81 -9.57 53.31
CA ASN A 381 18.25 -9.88 53.05
C ASN A 381 18.56 -11.31 52.57
N GLN A 382 19.16 -11.56 51.39
CA GLN A 382 20.50 -11.17 50.83
C GLN A 382 21.69 -11.70 51.64
N ASP A 383 22.46 -12.61 51.04
CA ASP A 383 23.95 -12.68 51.02
C ASP A 383 24.45 -13.81 50.07
N GLU A 384 25.24 -13.43 49.05
CA GLU A 384 26.63 -13.83 48.72
C GLU A 384 27.20 -15.21 49.23
N ILE A 385 28.05 -16.04 48.59
CA ILE A 385 28.96 -16.11 47.41
C ILE A 385 29.28 -17.63 47.17
N GLU A 386 29.61 -18.09 45.95
CA GLU A 386 30.87 -18.80 45.60
C GLU A 386 30.90 -19.27 44.13
N LEU A 387 31.95 -18.81 43.45
CA LEU A 387 32.38 -19.20 42.11
C LEU A 387 33.16 -20.51 42.22
N ASP A 388 32.83 -21.48 41.37
CA ASP A 388 33.81 -22.46 40.90
C ASP A 388 33.78 -22.53 39.37
N MET A 389 34.94 -22.21 38.80
CA MET A 389 35.29 -22.35 37.39
C MET A 389 35.67 -23.81 37.13
N ASP A 390 35.05 -24.45 36.13
CA ASP A 390 35.73 -25.51 35.39
C ASP A 390 35.27 -25.59 33.91
N PHE A 391 36.25 -25.86 33.07
CA PHE A 391 36.33 -25.71 31.61
C PHE A 391 35.52 -26.76 30.79
N SER A 392 34.76 -26.31 29.78
CA SER A 392 34.43 -26.82 28.40
C SER A 392 34.46 -28.33 28.00
N PRO A 393 33.85 -28.77 26.86
CA PRO A 393 32.71 -28.24 26.08
C PRO A 393 31.67 -29.32 25.60
N ASP A 394 30.58 -28.83 25.01
CA ASP A 394 29.78 -29.45 23.93
C ASP A 394 28.61 -30.41 24.28
N LYS A 395 27.37 -29.91 24.07
CA LYS A 395 26.28 -30.58 23.31
C LYS A 395 25.02 -29.72 23.26
N THR A 396 24.73 -29.24 22.05
CA THR A 396 23.45 -28.74 21.57
C THR A 396 22.24 -29.60 21.98
N LEU A 397 21.20 -28.99 22.53
CA LEU A 397 19.84 -29.55 22.62
C LEU A 397 18.81 -28.47 22.27
N THR A 398 18.43 -28.44 21.00
CA THR A 398 17.26 -27.72 20.48
C THR A 398 15.98 -28.45 20.93
N LYS A 399 15.13 -27.78 21.72
CA LYS A 399 13.77 -28.28 22.03
C LYS A 399 12.82 -27.95 20.87
N GLN A 400 12.56 -28.93 20.01
CA GLN A 400 11.43 -28.90 19.08
C GLN A 400 10.12 -29.15 19.84
N LYS A 401 9.18 -28.19 19.84
CA LYS A 401 7.79 -28.44 20.24
C LYS A 401 7.05 -29.10 19.08
N LYS A 402 6.56 -30.33 19.27
CA LYS A 402 5.70 -31.03 18.30
C LYS A 402 4.24 -30.64 18.51
N HIS A 403 3.60 -30.11 17.47
CA HIS A 403 2.16 -29.90 17.42
C HIS A 403 1.42 -31.22 17.12
N PRO A 404 0.18 -31.42 17.61
CA PRO A 404 -0.57 -32.66 17.42
C PRO A 404 -1.03 -32.85 15.96
N PRO A 405 -1.29 -34.10 15.52
CA PRO A 405 -1.65 -34.41 14.13
C PRO A 405 -3.01 -33.83 13.75
N VAL A 406 -3.07 -33.13 12.62
CA VAL A 406 -4.27 -32.48 12.05
C VAL A 406 -5.09 -33.51 11.25
N GLU A 407 -6.38 -33.65 11.53
CA GLU A 407 -7.21 -34.77 11.06
C GLU A 407 -7.85 -34.56 9.66
N VAL A 408 -7.24 -35.20 8.65
CA VAL A 408 -7.74 -35.84 7.40
C VAL A 408 -8.76 -35.13 6.47
N LYS A 409 -9.79 -34.39 6.93
CA LYS A 409 -10.82 -33.82 6.03
C LYS A 409 -10.41 -32.51 5.35
N ARG A 410 -9.73 -31.60 6.06
CA ARG A 410 -9.27 -30.31 5.50
C ARG A 410 -7.95 -30.42 4.73
N ILE A 411 -7.13 -31.42 5.05
CA ILE A 411 -5.97 -31.82 4.24
C ILE A 411 -6.42 -32.20 2.82
N ARG A 412 -7.61 -32.78 2.64
CA ARG A 412 -8.18 -33.04 1.31
C ARG A 412 -8.52 -31.77 0.54
N ASN A 413 -9.19 -30.79 1.13
CA ASN A 413 -9.53 -29.55 0.42
C ASN A 413 -8.29 -28.72 0.02
N ARG A 414 -7.24 -28.74 0.85
CA ARG A 414 -5.95 -28.13 0.49
C ARG A 414 -5.19 -28.97 -0.53
N ALA A 415 -5.24 -30.29 -0.45
CA ALA A 415 -4.71 -31.14 -1.50
C ALA A 415 -5.44 -30.87 -2.82
N GLU A 416 -6.76 -30.67 -2.82
CA GLU A 416 -7.57 -30.31 -4.01
C GLU A 416 -7.24 -28.90 -4.55
N SER A 417 -6.98 -27.90 -3.69
CA SER A 417 -6.53 -26.57 -4.14
C SER A 417 -5.09 -26.56 -4.67
N LEU A 418 -4.22 -27.41 -4.11
CA LEU A 418 -2.84 -27.63 -4.55
C LEU A 418 -2.71 -28.66 -5.69
N GLU A 419 -3.75 -29.45 -5.97
CA GLU A 419 -3.85 -30.38 -7.10
C GLU A 419 -3.95 -29.63 -8.42
N GLN A 420 -4.44 -28.39 -8.39
CA GLN A 420 -4.41 -27.52 -9.55
C GLN A 420 -2.97 -27.10 -9.83
N SER A 421 -2.54 -27.16 -11.09
CA SER A 421 -1.22 -26.66 -11.47
C SER A 421 -1.16 -25.13 -11.39
N PRO A 422 0.01 -24.52 -11.11
CA PRO A 422 0.21 -23.08 -11.32
C PRO A 422 -0.15 -22.69 -12.75
N HIS A 423 -0.52 -21.43 -12.98
CA HIS A 423 -0.78 -20.96 -14.33
C HIS A 423 0.50 -21.02 -15.18
N GLU A 424 0.32 -21.45 -16.44
CA GLU A 424 1.39 -21.59 -17.41
C GLU A 424 1.75 -20.27 -18.09
N GLU A 425 0.89 -19.25 -17.92
CA GLU A 425 1.11 -17.90 -18.40
C GLU A 425 0.52 -16.84 -17.47
N THR A 426 1.08 -15.64 -17.52
CA THR A 426 0.56 -14.44 -16.87
C THR A 426 0.41 -13.34 -17.93
N TYR A 427 -0.79 -12.77 -18.05
CA TYR A 427 -1.02 -11.54 -18.78
C TYR A 427 -0.88 -10.34 -17.83
N PHE A 428 0.11 -9.50 -18.10
CA PHE A 428 0.34 -8.27 -17.37
C PHE A 428 -0.28 -7.07 -18.12
N LEU A 429 -1.03 -6.26 -17.38
CA LEU A 429 -1.60 -5.02 -17.88
C LEU A 429 -1.34 -3.88 -16.89
N ALA A 430 -0.67 -2.83 -17.37
CA ALA A 430 -0.62 -1.54 -16.71
C ALA A 430 -1.35 -0.49 -17.53
N LEU A 431 -2.06 0.40 -16.85
CA LEU A 431 -2.87 1.46 -17.47
C LEU A 431 -2.43 2.85 -17.01
N ASP A 432 -2.91 3.87 -17.73
CA ASP A 432 -2.64 5.28 -17.44
C ASP A 432 -3.60 5.83 -16.35
N LYS A 433 -3.41 7.09 -15.96
CA LYS A 433 -4.38 7.82 -15.14
C LYS A 433 -5.60 8.30 -15.93
N CYS A 434 -6.73 8.44 -15.26
CA CYS A 434 -7.98 8.94 -15.85
C CYS A 434 -7.82 10.38 -16.38
N MET A 435 -7.52 10.52 -17.68
CA MET A 435 -7.49 11.80 -18.40
C MET A 435 -7.88 11.63 -19.86
N ASN A 436 -8.32 12.73 -20.48
CA ASN A 436 -8.72 12.75 -21.88
C ASN A 436 -7.64 12.17 -22.80
N LYS A 437 -8.06 11.30 -23.73
CA LYS A 437 -7.22 10.64 -24.76
C LYS A 437 -6.15 9.69 -24.21
N ARG A 438 -6.19 9.33 -22.92
CA ARG A 438 -5.31 8.33 -22.32
C ARG A 438 -5.96 6.95 -22.25
N GLN A 439 -5.14 5.92 -22.19
CA GLN A 439 -5.60 4.52 -22.07
C GLN A 439 -5.59 4.12 -20.59
N TYR A 440 -6.62 4.54 -19.86
CA TYR A 440 -6.71 4.36 -18.41
C TYR A 440 -7.69 3.26 -17.98
N LEU A 441 -8.50 2.74 -18.90
CA LEU A 441 -9.56 1.77 -18.63
C LEU A 441 -9.58 0.69 -19.71
N GLN A 442 -9.66 -0.57 -19.32
CA GLN A 442 -9.76 -1.71 -20.24
C GLN A 442 -10.69 -2.79 -19.66
N ILE A 443 -11.55 -3.37 -20.51
CA ILE A 443 -12.49 -4.43 -20.11
C ILE A 443 -11.96 -5.78 -20.55
N LEU A 444 -11.94 -6.74 -19.63
CA LEU A 444 -11.48 -8.11 -19.83
C LEU A 444 -12.59 -9.11 -19.50
N ASN A 445 -12.62 -10.23 -20.20
CA ASN A 445 -13.45 -11.38 -19.86
C ASN A 445 -12.58 -12.40 -19.13
N VAL A 446 -12.86 -12.62 -17.84
CA VAL A 446 -12.12 -13.55 -17.00
C VAL A 446 -12.97 -14.78 -16.74
N SER A 447 -12.37 -15.96 -16.90
CA SER A 447 -13.04 -17.23 -16.60
C SER A 447 -12.72 -17.65 -15.16
N PRO A 448 -13.72 -18.03 -14.35
CA PRO A 448 -13.48 -18.51 -13.00
C PRO A 448 -12.69 -19.82 -13.02
N ARG A 449 -11.67 -19.91 -12.18
CA ARG A 449 -10.85 -21.11 -12.03
C ARG A 449 -11.52 -22.12 -11.11
N ASP A 450 -12.09 -21.65 -10.00
CA ASP A 450 -12.86 -22.50 -9.08
C ASP A 450 -14.35 -22.45 -9.43
N THR A 451 -14.80 -23.49 -10.11
CA THR A 451 -16.21 -23.64 -10.53
C THR A 451 -17.13 -24.14 -9.41
N ASN A 452 -16.58 -24.56 -8.28
CA ASN A 452 -17.33 -25.06 -7.14
C ASN A 452 -17.39 -24.04 -5.98
N HIS A 453 -16.66 -22.93 -6.09
CA HIS A 453 -16.61 -21.93 -5.03
C HIS A 453 -18.01 -21.34 -4.77
N PRO A 454 -18.42 -21.12 -3.50
CA PRO A 454 -19.74 -20.58 -3.14
C PRO A 454 -20.08 -19.23 -3.77
N SER A 455 -19.07 -18.47 -4.19
CA SER A 455 -19.25 -17.17 -4.85
C SER A 455 -19.66 -17.27 -6.32
N LEU A 456 -19.56 -18.44 -6.97
CA LEU A 456 -19.98 -18.62 -8.38
C LEU A 456 -21.51 -18.84 -8.54
N LYS A 457 -22.31 -18.61 -7.49
CA LYS A 457 -23.77 -18.75 -7.59
C LYS A 457 -24.34 -17.70 -8.54
N ALA A 458 -25.27 -18.14 -9.40
CA ALA A 458 -26.00 -17.24 -10.28
C ALA A 458 -26.68 -16.12 -9.48
N ASN A 459 -26.43 -14.86 -9.87
CA ASN A 459 -26.90 -13.63 -9.23
C ASN A 459 -26.27 -13.25 -7.88
N ASP A 460 -25.16 -13.88 -7.47
CA ASP A 460 -24.40 -13.42 -6.31
C ASP A 460 -23.26 -12.49 -6.73
N ASP A 461 -23.47 -11.18 -6.58
CA ASP A 461 -22.46 -10.14 -6.82
C ASP A 461 -21.68 -9.80 -5.52
N ARG A 462 -21.72 -10.63 -4.48
CA ARG A 462 -21.06 -10.34 -3.20
C ARG A 462 -19.62 -10.84 -3.15
N LEU A 463 -18.85 -10.23 -2.26
CA LEU A 463 -17.49 -10.63 -1.95
C LEU A 463 -17.48 -11.68 -0.84
N TYR A 464 -16.50 -12.57 -0.93
CA TYR A 464 -16.22 -13.59 0.08
C TYR A 464 -14.77 -13.42 0.56
N PHE A 465 -14.57 -13.59 1.87
CA PHE A 465 -13.24 -13.62 2.46
C PHE A 465 -12.46 -14.82 1.93
N ASP A 466 -11.15 -14.63 1.74
CA ASP A 466 -10.24 -15.72 1.45
C ASP A 466 -9.72 -16.36 2.75
N CYS A 467 -9.94 -17.66 2.91
CA CYS A 467 -9.53 -18.42 4.09
C CYS A 467 -8.02 -18.32 4.34
N ARG A 468 -7.22 -18.44 3.27
CA ARG A 468 -5.76 -18.35 3.35
C ARG A 468 -5.32 -16.96 3.81
N SER A 469 -5.91 -15.89 3.27
CA SER A 469 -5.66 -14.51 3.68
C SER A 469 -5.99 -14.26 5.15
N ILE A 470 -7.08 -14.82 5.66
CA ILE A 470 -7.42 -14.71 7.09
C ILE A 470 -6.36 -15.38 7.96
N ALA A 471 -5.98 -16.61 7.63
CA ALA A 471 -4.96 -17.35 8.37
C ALA A 471 -3.61 -16.59 8.36
N ILE A 472 -3.21 -16.08 7.20
CA ILE A 472 -2.01 -15.26 7.04
C ILE A 472 -2.05 -14.01 7.92
N ASN A 473 -3.15 -13.25 7.88
CA ASN A 473 -3.32 -12.06 8.68
C ASN A 473 -3.22 -12.39 10.17
N LYS A 474 -3.93 -13.43 10.63
CA LYS A 474 -3.88 -13.88 12.01
C LYS A 474 -2.47 -14.25 12.45
N THR A 475 -1.80 -15.11 11.69
CA THR A 475 -0.47 -15.63 12.05
C THR A 475 0.58 -14.51 12.08
N ILE A 476 0.63 -13.66 11.06
CA ILE A 476 1.64 -12.61 10.98
C ILE A 476 1.43 -11.56 12.09
N GLU A 477 0.19 -11.11 12.30
CA GLU A 477 -0.09 -10.10 13.32
C GLU A 477 0.17 -10.62 14.73
N LYS A 478 -0.16 -11.89 14.98
CA LYS A 478 0.17 -12.56 16.24
C LYS A 478 1.69 -12.69 16.43
N TYR A 479 2.41 -13.09 15.39
CA TYR A 479 3.88 -13.20 15.44
C TYR A 479 4.54 -11.85 15.74
N VAL A 480 4.11 -10.78 15.06
CA VAL A 480 4.62 -9.42 15.28
C VAL A 480 4.41 -8.97 16.73
N LEU A 481 3.28 -9.32 17.34
CA LEU A 481 2.96 -8.99 18.73
C LEU A 481 3.72 -9.82 19.76
N GLU A 482 3.83 -11.13 19.55
CA GLU A 482 4.46 -12.05 20.50
C GLU A 482 5.99 -11.99 20.42
N HIS A 483 6.54 -11.61 19.26
CA HIS A 483 7.97 -11.59 18.97
C HIS A 483 8.46 -10.22 18.45
N PRO A 484 8.22 -9.10 19.15
CA PRO A 484 8.55 -7.77 18.64
C PRO A 484 10.05 -7.62 18.38
N ASN A 485 10.91 -8.08 19.29
CA ASN A 485 12.37 -7.98 19.13
C ASN A 485 12.88 -8.79 17.93
N ASP A 486 12.33 -9.97 17.68
CA ASP A 486 12.74 -10.80 16.54
C ASP A 486 12.29 -10.14 15.23
N TRP A 487 11.08 -9.56 15.21
CA TRP A 487 10.55 -8.83 14.08
C TRP A 487 11.35 -7.56 13.77
N LEU A 488 11.71 -6.78 14.79
CA LEU A 488 12.55 -5.57 14.67
C LEU A 488 13.96 -5.88 14.15
N ASN A 489 14.50 -7.04 14.51
CA ASN A 489 15.82 -7.48 14.08
C ASN A 489 15.80 -8.31 12.79
N LEU A 490 14.63 -8.46 12.16
CA LEU A 490 14.51 -9.12 10.87
C LEU A 490 15.34 -8.36 9.83
N ASP A 491 16.37 -9.01 9.29
CA ASP A 491 17.13 -8.45 8.17
C ASP A 491 16.30 -8.54 6.89
N THR A 492 15.50 -7.50 6.62
CA THR A 492 14.57 -7.42 5.50
C THR A 492 15.27 -7.49 4.13
N ARG A 493 16.57 -7.22 4.07
CA ARG A 493 17.41 -7.48 2.87
C ARG A 493 17.46 -8.95 2.48
N ASN A 494 17.26 -9.87 3.43
CA ASN A 494 17.14 -11.30 3.12
C ASN A 494 15.81 -11.62 2.43
N LEU A 495 14.73 -10.90 2.75
CA LEU A 495 13.43 -11.06 2.06
C LEU A 495 13.54 -10.73 0.56
N LEU A 496 14.39 -9.77 0.19
CA LEU A 496 14.68 -9.45 -1.22
C LEU A 496 15.44 -10.57 -1.96
N LYS A 497 16.02 -11.52 -1.23
CA LYS A 497 16.83 -12.64 -1.74
C LYS A 497 16.20 -14.01 -1.44
N ILE A 498 14.89 -14.04 -1.21
CA ILE A 498 14.14 -15.25 -0.80
C ILE A 498 14.23 -16.42 -1.79
N ASN A 499 14.45 -16.14 -3.08
CA ASN A 499 14.66 -17.16 -4.10
C ASN A 499 16.10 -17.71 -4.13
N GLN A 500 17.05 -17.05 -3.45
CA GLN A 500 18.47 -17.41 -3.45
C GLN A 500 18.89 -18.09 -2.14
N LYS A 501 18.18 -17.80 -1.04
CA LYS A 501 18.50 -18.29 0.30
C LYS A 501 17.26 -18.76 1.02
N ARG A 502 17.38 -19.87 1.76
CA ARG A 502 16.34 -20.33 2.68
C ARG A 502 16.23 -19.35 3.85
N ILE A 503 15.01 -18.93 4.17
CA ILE A 503 14.71 -18.05 5.30
C ILE A 503 13.93 -18.87 6.34
N PRO A 504 14.51 -19.24 7.50
CA PRO A 504 13.84 -20.08 8.49
C PRO A 504 12.48 -19.55 8.95
N LEU A 505 12.38 -18.24 9.19
CA LEU A 505 11.14 -17.56 9.57
C LEU A 505 10.01 -17.83 8.56
N LEU A 506 10.31 -17.87 7.26
CA LEU A 506 9.27 -18.11 6.26
C LEU A 506 8.70 -19.53 6.35
N GLU A 507 9.54 -20.52 6.62
CA GLU A 507 9.09 -21.91 6.77
C GLU A 507 8.25 -22.08 8.04
N GLU A 508 8.68 -21.47 9.14
CA GLU A 508 7.90 -21.41 10.38
C GLU A 508 6.53 -20.74 10.16
N LEU A 509 6.50 -19.57 9.52
CA LEU A 509 5.24 -18.89 9.20
C LEU A 509 4.34 -19.75 8.33
N LYS A 510 4.86 -20.45 7.31
CA LYS A 510 4.05 -21.34 6.47
C LYS A 510 3.37 -22.43 7.30
N GLU A 511 4.12 -23.12 8.15
CA GLU A 511 3.57 -24.18 9.00
C GLU A 511 2.47 -23.65 9.95
N LEU A 512 2.70 -22.47 10.54
CA LEU A 512 1.72 -21.82 11.41
C LEU A 512 0.46 -21.36 10.65
N ILE A 513 0.62 -20.81 9.45
CA ILE A 513 -0.51 -20.40 8.60
C ILE A 513 -1.34 -21.62 8.21
N ASP A 514 -0.68 -22.71 7.79
CA ASP A 514 -1.35 -23.95 7.42
C ASP A 514 -2.18 -24.52 8.58
N TYR A 515 -1.64 -24.42 9.80
CA TYR A 515 -2.32 -24.81 11.01
C TYR A 515 -3.53 -23.90 11.33
N GLU A 516 -3.40 -22.57 11.24
CA GLU A 516 -4.51 -21.65 11.49
C GLU A 516 -5.60 -21.75 10.41
N GLU A 517 -5.22 -21.89 9.14
CA GLU A 517 -6.13 -22.13 8.02
C GLU A 517 -6.97 -23.39 8.26
N SER A 518 -6.35 -24.44 8.81
CA SER A 518 -7.04 -25.69 9.13
C SER A 518 -8.11 -25.56 10.21
N LYS A 519 -8.21 -24.43 10.92
CA LYS A 519 -9.21 -24.17 11.96
C LYS A 519 -10.40 -23.35 11.48
N ILE A 520 -10.23 -22.51 10.46
CA ILE A 520 -11.25 -21.57 9.97
C ILE A 520 -12.51 -22.32 9.47
N ASP A 521 -13.69 -21.86 9.89
CA ASP A 521 -14.97 -22.40 9.38
C ASP A 521 -15.33 -21.76 8.03
N LEU A 522 -15.35 -22.59 6.98
CA LEU A 522 -15.64 -22.17 5.61
C LEU A 522 -17.12 -21.85 5.35
N ARG A 523 -18.02 -22.12 6.31
CA ARG A 523 -19.46 -21.85 6.14
C ARG A 523 -19.82 -20.37 6.21
N ASP A 524 -19.00 -19.57 6.89
CA ASP A 524 -19.27 -18.15 7.16
C ASP A 524 -18.19 -17.23 6.57
N MET A 525 -17.96 -17.38 5.26
CA MET A 525 -16.93 -16.64 4.51
C MET A 525 -17.49 -15.45 3.74
N LEU A 526 -18.78 -15.13 3.86
CA LEU A 526 -19.36 -14.00 3.17
C LEU A 526 -18.90 -12.69 3.83
N ILE A 527 -18.48 -11.71 3.03
CA ILE A 527 -18.16 -10.37 3.54
C ILE A 527 -19.47 -9.63 3.85
N PRO A 528 -19.70 -9.20 5.10
CA PRO A 528 -20.93 -8.49 5.47
C PRO A 528 -20.99 -7.11 4.80
N LEU A 529 -22.20 -6.63 4.50
CA LEU A 529 -22.45 -5.27 4.01
C LEU A 529 -22.69 -4.31 5.19
N ASN A 530 -21.66 -4.13 6.02
CA ASN A 530 -21.71 -3.38 7.29
C ASN A 530 -20.98 -2.02 7.21
N PHE A 531 -21.02 -1.36 6.05
CA PHE A 531 -20.49 0.00 5.93
C PHE A 531 -21.23 0.98 6.85
N GLU A 532 -20.48 1.75 7.64
CA GLU A 532 -21.01 2.82 8.48
C GLU A 532 -20.19 4.11 8.29
N LYS A 533 -20.89 5.25 8.31
CA LYS A 533 -20.27 6.57 8.25
C LYS A 533 -19.74 6.96 9.63
N ILE A 534 -18.49 6.59 9.91
CA ILE A 534 -17.81 6.85 11.18
C ILE A 534 -17.20 8.25 11.29
N ALA A 535 -16.82 8.87 10.17
CA ALA A 535 -16.21 10.20 10.13
C ALA A 535 -17.24 11.27 9.71
N PRO A 536 -17.09 12.51 10.20
CA PRO A 536 -18.00 13.61 9.89
C PRO A 536 -17.91 14.01 8.42
N THR A 537 -19.06 14.38 7.86
CA THR A 537 -19.22 14.84 6.47
C THR A 537 -19.64 16.31 6.37
N ASN A 538 -20.09 16.91 7.48
CA ASN A 538 -20.49 18.32 7.52
C ASN A 538 -19.29 19.23 7.82
N GLU A 539 -19.03 20.21 6.95
CA GLU A 539 -17.87 21.12 7.02
C GLU A 539 -17.72 21.81 8.38
N VAL A 540 -18.81 22.34 8.94
CA VAL A 540 -18.77 23.07 10.23
C VAL A 540 -18.27 22.19 11.38
N SER A 541 -18.62 20.90 11.36
CA SER A 541 -18.16 19.95 12.38
C SER A 541 -16.73 19.49 12.16
N VAL A 542 -16.28 19.45 10.90
CA VAL A 542 -14.96 18.93 10.52
C VAL A 542 -13.85 19.88 10.97
N ASP A 543 -14.04 21.20 10.82
CA ASP A 543 -13.00 22.17 11.16
C ASP A 543 -12.74 22.29 12.67
N LEU A 544 -13.72 21.87 13.49
CA LEU A 544 -13.62 21.89 14.95
C LEU A 544 -12.97 20.63 15.53
N ILE A 545 -12.84 19.55 14.75
CA ILE A 545 -12.32 18.26 15.22
C ILE A 545 -10.85 18.13 14.79
N PRO A 546 -9.92 17.90 15.74
CA PRO A 546 -8.53 17.67 15.38
C PRO A 546 -8.38 16.37 14.57
N PRO A 547 -7.36 16.27 13.69
CA PRO A 547 -7.08 15.03 12.96
C PRO A 547 -6.93 13.86 13.92
N LYS A 548 -7.72 12.81 13.70
CA LYS A 548 -7.70 11.58 14.49
C LYS A 548 -8.13 10.40 13.63
N TYR A 549 -7.79 9.21 14.09
CA TYR A 549 -8.36 7.99 13.52
C TYR A 549 -9.77 7.76 14.03
N TRP A 550 -10.59 7.16 13.19
CA TRP A 550 -11.91 6.68 13.54
C TRP A 550 -11.87 5.16 13.69
N GLU A 551 -12.32 4.64 14.84
CA GLU A 551 -12.40 3.19 15.05
C GLU A 551 -13.39 2.59 14.05
N ASN A 552 -12.87 1.81 13.10
CA ASN A 552 -13.67 1.25 12.03
C ASN A 552 -14.39 -0.03 12.48
N ASN A 553 -15.72 -0.01 12.40
CA ASN A 553 -16.59 -1.12 12.80
C ASN A 553 -16.30 -2.41 12.01
N GLN A 554 -15.86 -2.31 10.75
CA GLN A 554 -15.58 -3.46 9.88
C GLN A 554 -14.25 -4.13 10.24
N THR A 555 -13.20 -3.33 10.47
CA THR A 555 -11.89 -3.83 10.93
C THR A 555 -12.03 -4.52 12.27
N LYS A 556 -12.76 -3.89 13.20
CA LYS A 556 -13.07 -4.49 14.50
C LYS A 556 -13.81 -5.82 14.36
N HIS A 557 -14.89 -5.84 13.57
CA HIS A 557 -15.66 -7.05 13.32
C HIS A 557 -14.79 -8.17 12.71
N TYR A 558 -13.94 -7.85 11.73
CA TYR A 558 -13.02 -8.81 11.12
C TYR A 558 -12.04 -9.39 12.14
N CYS A 559 -11.43 -8.54 12.97
CA CYS A 559 -10.52 -8.95 14.02
C CYS A 559 -11.20 -9.84 15.07
N GLU A 560 -12.38 -9.45 15.56
CA GLU A 560 -13.16 -10.22 16.53
C GLU A 560 -13.63 -11.56 15.95
N LYS A 561 -14.14 -11.57 14.71
CA LYS A 561 -14.66 -12.77 14.05
C LYS A 561 -13.59 -13.83 13.83
N PHE A 562 -12.38 -13.41 13.45
CA PHE A 562 -11.30 -14.33 13.08
C PHE A 562 -10.16 -14.42 14.09
N ASP A 563 -10.30 -13.74 15.24
CA ASP A 563 -9.28 -13.69 16.30
C ASP A 563 -7.93 -13.19 15.74
N VAL A 564 -8.00 -12.20 14.84
CA VAL A 564 -6.83 -11.47 14.34
C VAL A 564 -6.55 -10.35 15.34
N PRO A 565 -5.30 -10.19 15.82
CA PRO A 565 -4.99 -9.13 16.76
C PRO A 565 -5.40 -7.75 16.26
N PHE A 566 -6.17 -7.05 17.10
CA PHE A 566 -6.67 -5.71 16.82
C PHE A 566 -5.72 -4.67 17.44
N HIS A 567 -5.15 -3.83 16.59
CA HIS A 567 -4.33 -2.70 17.02
C HIS A 567 -5.18 -1.45 16.98
N LYS A 568 -5.49 -0.89 18.15
CA LYS A 568 -6.18 0.39 18.21
C LYS A 568 -5.23 1.49 17.73
N LEU A 569 -5.72 2.34 16.82
CA LEU A 569 -4.99 3.51 16.35
C LEU A 569 -5.26 4.66 17.33
N ASP A 570 -4.19 5.30 17.80
CA ASP A 570 -4.24 6.42 18.76
C ASP A 570 -4.08 7.78 18.08
#